data_AF-A0A7S0NPM2-F1
#
_entry.id   AF-A0A7S0NPM2-F1
#
_cell.length_a   1.000
_cell.length_b   1.000
_cell.length_c   1.000
_cell.angle_alpha   90.00
_cell.angle_beta   90.00
_cell.angle_gamma   90.00
#
_symmetry.space_group_name_H-M   'P 1'
#
loop_
_entity.id
_entity.type
_entity.pdbx_description
1 polymer ?
#
loop_
_entity_poly.entity_id
_entity_poly.type
_entity_poly.pdbx_seq_one_letter_code
_entity_poly.pdbx_strand_id
1 'polypeptide(L)'
;DGHARVEVEVVRDGAPLTLEVDTQAFDGLGTQQVVGWAGLLLQPTPDAVAAQRSIPTRGAYASYRFFGSPASRYDLSPTTHIIEVDAQPTPDLQSFLACTRHKKDGEVVRIKHVDLEGRVRMTTLKLDLTYWPTYTLERMADGSWVRRVVGVDEEPAVATA
;
A
#
# COMPACT_ATOMS: atom_id res chain seq x y z
N ASP A 1 26.07 -1.49 -12.05
CA ASP A 1 26.00 -2.59 -13.03
C ASP A 1 25.74 -3.91 -12.35
N GLY A 2 24.55 -4.46 -12.58
CA GLY A 2 24.18 -5.82 -12.17
C GLY A 2 23.85 -6.65 -13.40
N HIS A 3 24.17 -7.94 -13.39
CA HIS A 3 23.82 -8.85 -14.47
C HIS A 3 22.32 -9.18 -14.39
N ALA A 4 21.59 -9.02 -15.50
CA ALA A 4 20.15 -9.29 -15.57
C ALA A 4 19.79 -10.77 -15.30
N ARG A 5 20.75 -11.68 -15.53
CA ARG A 5 20.66 -13.10 -15.24
C ARG A 5 21.93 -13.58 -14.59
N VAL A 6 21.79 -14.55 -13.69
CA VAL A 6 22.92 -15.24 -13.07
C VAL A 6 22.68 -16.75 -13.10
N GLU A 7 23.75 -17.50 -13.32
CA GLU A 7 23.74 -18.95 -13.18
C GLU A 7 23.96 -19.31 -11.71
N VAL A 8 23.09 -20.16 -11.17
CA VAL A 8 23.13 -20.61 -9.78
C VAL A 8 23.09 -22.13 -9.75
N GLU A 9 24.08 -22.74 -9.11
CA GLU A 9 24.05 -24.17 -8.79
C GLU A 9 23.42 -24.38 -7.42
N VAL A 10 22.36 -25.19 -7.36
CA VAL A 10 21.66 -25.56 -6.12
C VAL A 10 21.65 -27.08 -5.96
N VAL A 11 21.61 -27.58 -4.74
CA VAL A 11 21.39 -29.01 -4.48
C VAL A 11 19.90 -29.24 -4.24
N ARG A 12 19.27 -30.11 -5.04
CA ARG A 12 17.88 -30.52 -4.91
C ARG A 12 17.80 -32.05 -5.00
N ASP A 13 17.10 -32.67 -4.05
CA ASP A 13 16.97 -34.14 -3.96
C ASP A 13 18.32 -34.88 -3.96
N GLY A 14 19.35 -34.26 -3.36
CA GLY A 14 20.70 -34.83 -3.25
C GLY A 14 21.57 -34.72 -4.51
N ALA A 15 21.09 -34.07 -5.58
CA ALA A 15 21.85 -33.84 -6.81
C ALA A 15 22.07 -32.34 -7.09
N PRO A 16 23.23 -31.94 -7.65
CA PRO A 16 23.44 -30.58 -8.12
C PRO A 16 22.54 -30.29 -9.34
N LEU A 17 21.99 -29.08 -9.37
CA LEU A 17 21.10 -28.57 -10.40
C LEU A 17 21.50 -27.12 -10.71
N THR A 18 21.90 -26.86 -11.95
CA THR A 18 22.22 -25.53 -12.44
C THR A 18 20.97 -24.84 -12.99
N LEU A 19 20.72 -23.60 -12.58
CA LEU A 19 19.56 -22.80 -12.95
C LEU A 19 20.02 -21.41 -13.42
N GLU A 20 19.47 -20.91 -14.52
CA GLU A 20 19.50 -19.48 -14.81
C GLU A 20 18.35 -18.80 -14.08
N VAL A 21 18.66 -17.76 -13.30
CA VAL A 21 17.66 -16.95 -12.60
C VAL A 21 17.75 -15.49 -13.02
N ASP A 22 16.59 -14.87 -13.24
CA ASP A 22 16.50 -13.44 -13.47
C ASP A 22 16.80 -12.69 -12.16
N THR A 23 17.56 -11.60 -12.24
CA THR A 23 17.83 -10.74 -11.09
C THR A 23 16.90 -9.53 -11.08
N GLN A 24 16.59 -9.05 -9.89
CA GLN A 24 15.86 -7.80 -9.69
C GLN A 24 16.75 -6.82 -8.94
N ALA A 25 16.83 -5.59 -9.43
CA ALA A 25 17.54 -4.53 -8.73
C ALA A 25 16.75 -4.12 -7.49
N PHE A 26 17.43 -4.12 -6.33
CA PHE A 26 16.90 -3.59 -5.07
C PHE A 26 17.74 -2.39 -4.66
N ASP A 27 17.09 -1.24 -4.43
CA ASP A 27 17.75 -0.04 -3.92
C ASP A 27 18.05 -0.12 -2.42
N GLY A 28 17.48 -1.11 -1.72
CA GLY A 28 17.63 -1.32 -0.29
C GLY A 28 16.94 -0.27 0.57
N LEU A 29 16.17 0.66 -0.03
CA LEU A 29 15.51 1.76 0.68
C LEU A 29 14.22 1.30 1.38
N GLY A 30 13.59 0.24 0.87
CA GLY A 30 12.35 -0.32 1.41
C GLY A 30 11.17 0.63 1.20
N THR A 31 10.33 0.81 2.23
CA THR A 31 9.15 1.67 2.14
C THR A 31 9.55 3.14 1.98
N GLN A 32 9.11 3.77 0.90
CA GLN A 32 9.34 5.19 0.62
C GLN A 32 8.06 6.04 0.71
N GLN A 33 6.89 5.41 0.73
CA GLN A 33 5.61 6.08 0.82
C GLN A 33 4.62 5.30 1.68
N VAL A 34 3.89 6.00 2.53
CA VAL A 34 2.79 5.47 3.33
C VAL A 34 1.57 6.39 3.17
N VAL A 35 0.38 5.80 3.10
CA VAL A 35 -0.89 6.53 3.18
C VAL A 35 -1.59 6.15 4.47
N GLY A 36 -1.86 7.14 5.31
CA GLY A 36 -2.81 7.00 6.42
C GLY A 36 -4.22 7.22 5.90
N TRP A 37 -5.10 6.23 6.02
CA TRP A 37 -6.50 6.33 5.57
C TRP A 37 -7.44 5.52 6.46
N ALA A 38 -8.49 6.16 7.00
CA ALA A 38 -9.48 5.52 7.87
C ALA A 38 -8.89 4.72 9.06
N GLY A 39 -7.67 5.08 9.49
CA GLY A 39 -6.89 4.40 10.52
C GLY A 39 -6.09 3.17 10.07
N LEU A 40 -5.97 2.93 8.77
CA LEU A 40 -4.97 2.04 8.19
C LEU A 40 -3.68 2.81 7.87
N LEU A 41 -2.56 2.09 7.94
CA LEU A 41 -1.32 2.46 7.27
C LEU A 41 -1.18 1.60 6.03
N LEU A 42 -1.24 2.24 4.87
CA LEU A 42 -1.17 1.61 3.56
C LEU A 42 0.19 1.91 2.92
N GLN A 43 0.78 0.93 2.27
CA GLN A 43 2.06 1.07 1.56
C GLN A 43 2.10 0.17 0.32
N PRO A 44 3.07 0.33 -0.58
CA PRO A 44 3.35 -0.71 -1.57
C PRO A 44 3.64 -2.04 -0.85
N THR A 45 3.40 -3.17 -1.52
CA THR A 45 3.65 -4.48 -0.90
C THR A 45 5.14 -4.61 -0.57
N PRO A 46 5.54 -4.82 0.70
CA PRO A 46 6.94 -5.00 1.03
C PRO A 46 7.51 -6.25 0.35
N ASP A 47 8.76 -6.16 -0.10
CA ASP A 47 9.41 -7.26 -0.83
C ASP A 47 9.46 -8.56 -0.02
N ALA A 48 9.64 -8.46 1.30
CA ALA A 48 9.62 -9.60 2.20
C ALA A 48 8.25 -10.33 2.21
N VAL A 49 7.15 -9.58 2.10
CA VAL A 49 5.79 -10.16 2.03
C VAL A 49 5.59 -10.84 0.67
N ALA A 50 6.03 -10.21 -0.41
CA ALA A 50 5.96 -10.79 -1.76
C ALA A 50 6.76 -12.10 -1.86
N ALA A 51 8.00 -12.10 -1.35
CA ALA A 51 8.90 -13.24 -1.39
C ALA A 51 8.39 -14.44 -0.57
N GLN A 52 7.74 -14.21 0.57
CA GLN A 52 7.32 -15.29 1.47
C GLN A 52 6.09 -16.07 0.97
N ARG A 53 5.21 -15.44 0.19
CA ARG A 53 3.87 -15.99 -0.04
C ARG A 53 3.51 -16.21 -1.50
N SER A 54 4.36 -15.83 -2.46
CA SER A 54 4.05 -15.90 -3.90
C SER A 54 2.70 -15.24 -4.25
N ILE A 55 2.29 -14.23 -3.47
CA ILE A 55 1.02 -13.51 -3.67
C ILE A 55 1.27 -12.42 -4.72
N PRO A 56 0.36 -12.24 -5.70
CA PRO A 56 0.45 -11.12 -6.62
C PRO A 56 0.54 -9.80 -5.85
N THR A 57 1.57 -9.00 -6.11
CA THR A 57 1.79 -7.67 -5.54
C THR A 57 0.82 -6.66 -6.14
N ARG A 58 -0.48 -6.84 -5.89
CA ARG A 58 -1.55 -5.98 -6.39
C ARG A 58 -2.24 -5.28 -5.23
N GLY A 59 -2.49 -4.00 -5.40
CA GLY A 59 -3.23 -3.17 -4.47
C GLY A 59 -2.40 -2.51 -3.39
N ALA A 60 -3.08 -1.69 -2.59
CA ALA A 60 -2.49 -1.02 -1.45
C ALA A 60 -2.45 -1.98 -0.25
N TYR A 61 -1.26 -2.27 0.27
CA TYR A 61 -1.08 -3.21 1.36
C TYR A 61 -1.28 -2.51 2.71
N ALA A 62 -2.21 -3.01 3.51
CA ALA A 62 -2.45 -2.55 4.87
C ALA A 62 -1.45 -3.16 5.85
N SER A 63 -0.40 -2.42 6.20
CA SER A 63 0.64 -2.90 7.12
C SER A 63 0.22 -2.82 8.58
N TYR A 64 -0.66 -1.87 8.90
CA TYR A 64 -1.13 -1.66 10.27
C TYR A 64 -2.54 -1.06 10.29
N ARG A 65 -3.21 -1.23 11.44
CA ARG A 65 -4.52 -0.64 11.73
C ARG A 65 -4.54 -0.15 13.16
N PHE A 66 -4.88 1.12 13.35
CA PHE A 66 -5.08 1.69 14.69
C PHE A 66 -6.43 1.23 15.28
N PHE A 67 -6.44 0.86 16.55
CA PHE A 67 -7.67 0.50 17.27
C PHE A 67 -8.58 1.71 17.46
N GLY A 68 -9.90 1.47 17.44
CA GLY A 68 -10.90 2.54 17.56
C GLY A 68 -11.11 3.38 16.30
N SER A 69 -10.32 3.12 15.24
CA SER A 69 -10.51 3.75 13.93
C SER A 69 -11.75 3.25 13.19
N PRO A 70 -12.21 3.94 12.13
CA PRO A 70 -13.21 3.42 11.22
C PRO A 70 -12.84 2.03 10.68
N ALA A 71 -11.60 1.83 10.19
CA ALA A 71 -11.15 0.51 9.73
C ALA A 71 -11.26 -0.55 10.85
N SER A 72 -10.99 -0.17 12.11
CA SER A 72 -11.18 -1.07 13.25
C SER A 72 -12.65 -1.39 13.52
N ARG A 73 -13.53 -0.39 13.44
CA ARG A 73 -14.96 -0.52 13.71
C ARG A 73 -15.68 -1.39 12.68
N TYR A 74 -15.26 -1.31 11.43
CA TYR A 74 -15.87 -2.02 10.29
C TYR A 74 -15.13 -3.30 9.91
N ASP A 75 -14.20 -3.78 10.75
CA ASP A 75 -13.44 -5.02 10.56
C ASP A 75 -12.65 -5.07 9.22
N LEU A 76 -12.10 -3.94 8.80
CA LEU A 76 -11.11 -3.90 7.74
C LEU A 76 -9.75 -4.22 8.34
N SER A 77 -9.32 -5.47 8.20
CA SER A 77 -8.14 -6.02 8.87
C SER A 77 -6.82 -5.53 8.25
N PRO A 78 -5.77 -5.35 9.06
CA PRO A 78 -4.40 -5.26 8.53
C PRO A 78 -4.00 -6.58 7.86
N THR A 79 -2.82 -6.62 7.24
CA THR A 79 -2.33 -7.78 6.47
C THR A 79 -3.26 -8.16 5.30
N THR A 80 -3.84 -7.16 4.66
CA THR A 80 -4.71 -7.31 3.48
C THR A 80 -4.27 -6.34 2.38
N HIS A 81 -4.59 -6.68 1.13
CA HIS A 81 -4.45 -5.79 -0.01
C HIS A 81 -5.80 -5.21 -0.39
N ILE A 82 -5.90 -3.88 -0.44
CA ILE A 82 -7.05 -3.19 -1.01
C ILE A 82 -6.91 -3.21 -2.53
N ILE A 83 -7.85 -3.87 -3.19
CA ILE A 83 -7.82 -4.11 -4.65
C ILE A 83 -8.93 -3.37 -5.39
N GLU A 84 -9.92 -2.82 -4.69
CA GLU A 84 -11.00 -2.02 -5.26
C GLU A 84 -11.58 -1.03 -4.23
N VAL A 85 -11.92 0.17 -4.69
CA VAL A 85 -12.65 1.20 -3.95
C VAL A 85 -13.87 1.61 -4.78
N ASP A 86 -15.08 1.45 -4.25
CA ASP A 86 -16.34 1.81 -4.92
C ASP A 86 -16.46 1.29 -6.37
N ALA A 87 -16.15 0.00 -6.59
CA ALA A 87 -16.09 -0.65 -7.91
C ALA A 87 -14.97 -0.16 -8.84
N GLN A 88 -14.07 0.73 -8.40
CA GLN A 88 -12.88 1.13 -9.14
C GLN A 88 -11.68 0.28 -8.73
N PRO A 89 -11.02 -0.42 -9.67
CA PRO A 89 -9.82 -1.18 -9.36
C PRO A 89 -8.70 -0.30 -8.82
N THR A 90 -8.00 -0.78 -7.78
CA THR A 90 -6.83 -0.12 -7.22
C THR A 90 -5.64 -1.06 -7.35
N PRO A 91 -4.94 -1.10 -8.49
CA PRO A 91 -3.79 -2.00 -8.69
C PRO A 91 -2.57 -1.64 -7.85
N ASP A 92 -2.49 -0.42 -7.33
CA ASP A 92 -1.38 0.10 -6.53
C ASP A 92 -1.84 1.18 -5.52
N LEU A 93 -0.90 1.68 -4.72
CA LEU A 93 -1.14 2.71 -3.72
C LEU A 93 -1.60 4.05 -4.33
N GLN A 94 -1.12 4.39 -5.53
CA GLN A 94 -1.45 5.65 -6.20
C GLN A 94 -2.90 5.65 -6.70
N SER A 95 -3.32 4.55 -7.30
CA SER A 95 -4.69 4.32 -7.75
C SER A 95 -5.66 4.32 -6.56
N PHE A 96 -5.26 3.75 -5.42
CA PHE A 96 -6.02 3.84 -4.18
C PHE A 96 -6.19 5.30 -3.72
N LEU A 97 -5.11 6.07 -3.69
CA LEU A 97 -5.15 7.48 -3.29
C LEU A 97 -6.02 8.30 -4.25
N ALA A 98 -5.92 8.07 -5.55
CA ALA A 98 -6.76 8.73 -6.55
C ALA A 98 -8.26 8.48 -6.34
N CYS A 99 -8.63 7.26 -5.93
CA CYS A 99 -10.02 6.91 -5.65
C CYS A 99 -10.56 7.51 -4.33
N THR A 100 -9.67 7.80 -3.37
CA THR A 100 -10.06 8.18 -2.00
C THR A 100 -9.84 9.65 -1.65
N ARG A 101 -8.94 10.36 -2.34
CA ARG A 101 -8.55 11.75 -2.02
C ARG A 101 -9.69 12.77 -2.08
N HIS A 102 -10.73 12.49 -2.87
CA HIS A 102 -11.87 13.38 -3.08
C HIS A 102 -13.07 13.06 -2.19
N LYS A 103 -12.95 12.01 -1.36
CA LYS A 103 -14.01 11.54 -0.48
C LYS A 103 -14.22 12.51 0.67
N LYS A 104 -15.48 12.72 1.04
CA LYS A 104 -15.86 13.68 2.07
C LYS A 104 -15.99 13.00 3.43
N ASP A 105 -15.93 13.82 4.48
CA ASP A 105 -16.21 13.35 5.83
C ASP A 105 -17.61 12.73 5.91
N GLY A 106 -17.73 11.62 6.63
CA GLY A 106 -18.98 10.88 6.77
C GLY A 106 -19.44 10.11 5.52
N GLU A 107 -18.71 10.17 4.40
CA GLU A 107 -19.03 9.37 3.22
C GLU A 107 -18.83 7.87 3.48
N VAL A 108 -19.69 7.05 2.89
CA VAL A 108 -19.60 5.60 2.98
C VAL A 108 -18.84 5.07 1.76
N VAL A 109 -17.78 4.30 2.02
CA VAL A 109 -16.90 3.75 0.99
C VAL A 109 -16.93 2.23 1.05
N ARG A 110 -17.06 1.60 -0.13
CA ARG A 110 -17.00 0.14 -0.28
C ARG A 110 -15.61 -0.30 -0.72
N ILE A 111 -15.01 -1.19 0.05
CA ILE A 111 -13.64 -1.68 -0.13
C ILE A 111 -13.68 -3.17 -0.43
N LYS A 112 -13.13 -3.58 -1.58
CA LYS A 112 -12.78 -4.98 -1.84
C LYS A 112 -11.33 -5.19 -1.45
N HIS A 113 -11.09 -6.19 -0.62
CA HIS A 113 -9.75 -6.53 -0.15
C HIS A 113 -9.52 -8.03 -0.18
N VAL A 114 -8.25 -8.43 -0.18
CA VAL A 114 -7.83 -9.83 -0.18
C VAL A 114 -6.78 -10.02 0.91
N ASP A 115 -6.93 -11.07 1.72
CA ASP A 115 -5.93 -11.43 2.74
C ASP A 115 -4.75 -12.20 2.15
N LEU A 116 -3.75 -12.49 2.98
CA LEU A 116 -2.55 -13.22 2.55
C LEU A 116 -2.83 -14.69 2.18
N GLU A 117 -4.00 -15.22 2.53
CA GLU A 117 -4.47 -16.54 2.11
C GLU A 117 -5.29 -16.49 0.81
N GLY A 118 -5.41 -15.30 0.18
CA GLY A 118 -6.13 -15.12 -1.07
C GLY A 118 -7.65 -15.01 -0.90
N ARG A 119 -8.17 -14.92 0.33
CA ARG A 119 -9.62 -14.82 0.57
C ARG A 119 -10.07 -13.39 0.30
N VAL A 120 -10.99 -13.25 -0.64
CA VAL A 120 -11.57 -11.96 -1.01
C VAL A 120 -12.72 -11.62 -0.08
N ARG A 121 -12.71 -10.39 0.44
CA ARG A 121 -13.76 -9.84 1.29
C ARG A 121 -14.21 -8.47 0.78
N MET A 122 -15.43 -8.11 1.13
CA MET A 122 -16.00 -6.80 0.88
C MET A 122 -16.35 -6.16 2.21
N THR A 123 -15.83 -4.97 2.46
CA THR A 123 -16.11 -4.19 3.67
C THR A 123 -16.66 -2.84 3.26
N THR A 124 -17.74 -2.40 3.89
CA THR A 124 -18.28 -1.05 3.71
C THR A 124 -18.06 -0.28 5.00
N LEU A 125 -17.41 0.88 4.92
CA LEU A 125 -17.10 1.70 6.09
C LEU A 125 -17.51 3.15 5.87
N LYS A 126 -17.85 3.84 6.97
CA LYS A 126 -18.09 5.28 6.98
C LYS A 126 -16.80 5.99 7.36
N LEU A 127 -16.41 7.00 6.59
CA LEU A 127 -15.25 7.84 6.87
C LEU A 127 -15.51 8.77 8.06
N ASP A 128 -14.42 9.06 8.78
CA ASP A 128 -14.34 10.05 9.85
C ASP A 128 -13.05 10.83 9.64
N LEU A 129 -13.09 11.81 8.74
CA LEU A 129 -11.92 12.62 8.37
C LEU A 129 -11.60 13.68 9.44
N THR A 130 -12.50 13.92 10.39
CA THR A 130 -12.27 14.82 11.52
C THR A 130 -11.21 14.23 12.46
N TYR A 131 -11.35 12.95 12.82
CA TYR A 131 -10.39 12.27 13.70
C TYR A 131 -9.37 11.42 12.95
N TRP A 132 -9.71 10.95 11.74
CA TRP A 132 -8.86 10.11 10.89
C TRP A 132 -8.68 10.72 9.50
N PRO A 133 -8.03 11.90 9.39
CA PRO A 133 -7.79 12.52 8.10
C PRO A 133 -6.92 11.62 7.21
N THR A 134 -7.14 11.71 5.91
CA THR A 134 -6.25 11.06 4.93
C THR A 134 -4.94 11.85 4.87
N TYR A 135 -3.81 11.18 4.95
CA TYR A 135 -2.49 11.83 4.81
C TYR A 135 -1.49 10.92 4.12
N THR A 136 -0.48 11.50 3.50
CA THR A 136 0.69 10.79 2.99
C THR A 136 1.90 11.04 3.88
N LEU A 137 2.78 10.04 3.96
CA LEU A 137 4.16 10.17 4.43
C LEU A 137 5.06 9.78 3.27
N GLU A 138 5.97 10.67 2.90
CA GLU A 138 6.91 10.46 1.80
C GLU A 138 8.34 10.64 2.31
N ARG A 139 9.20 9.68 1.96
CA ARG A 139 10.62 9.74 2.27
C ARG A 139 11.32 10.62 1.24
N MET A 140 12.05 11.61 1.74
CA MET A 140 12.84 12.53 0.92
C MET A 140 14.23 11.96 0.63
N ALA A 141 14.93 12.55 -0.33
CA ALA A 141 16.26 12.11 -0.75
C ALA A 141 17.32 12.19 0.38
N ASP A 142 17.15 13.13 1.32
CA ASP A 142 18.01 13.27 2.50
C ASP A 142 17.68 12.27 3.64
N GLY A 143 16.68 11.40 3.42
CA GLY A 143 16.22 10.42 4.39
C GLY A 143 15.20 10.94 5.40
N SER A 144 14.85 12.24 5.36
CA SER A 144 13.76 12.80 6.16
C SER A 144 12.39 12.33 5.64
N TRP A 145 11.35 12.50 6.46
CA TRP A 145 9.97 12.17 6.10
C TRP A 145 9.10 13.41 6.14
N VAL A 146 8.31 13.61 5.10
CA VAL A 146 7.35 14.71 5.00
C VAL A 146 5.94 14.15 5.08
N ARG A 147 5.13 14.73 5.97
CA ARG A 147 3.70 14.43 6.09
C ARG A 147 2.87 15.49 5.37
N ARG A 148 1.91 15.06 4.54
CA ARG A 148 0.94 15.96 3.90
C ARG A 148 -0.48 15.45 4.13
N VAL A 149 -1.37 16.33 4.55
CA VAL A 149 -2.80 15.99 4.65
C VAL A 149 -3.42 16.11 3.27
N VAL A 150 -4.24 15.11 2.90
CA VAL A 150 -4.88 15.03 1.59
C VAL A 150 -6.29 15.63 1.72
N GLY A 151 -6.62 16.59 0.86
CA GLY A 151 -7.95 17.21 0.82
C GLY A 151 -8.14 18.41 1.75
N VAL A 152 -7.09 18.91 2.41
CA VAL A 152 -7.08 20.26 2.98
C VAL A 152 -6.41 21.18 1.96
N ASP A 153 -7.17 22.15 1.48
CA ASP A 153 -6.86 23.17 0.48
C ASP A 153 -5.37 23.32 0.10
N GLU A 154 -5.05 23.03 -1.17
CA GLU A 154 -4.00 23.79 -1.85
C GLU A 154 -4.45 25.25 -1.82
N GLU A 155 -3.93 26.02 -0.87
CA GLU A 155 -4.05 27.46 -0.86
C GLU A 155 -3.49 27.97 -2.20
N PRO A 156 -4.29 28.67 -3.04
CA PRO A 156 -3.76 29.19 -4.29
C PRO A 156 -2.64 30.15 -3.93
N ALA A 157 -1.45 29.91 -4.48
CA ALA A 157 -0.34 30.84 -4.36
C ALA A 157 -0.86 32.24 -4.73
N VAL A 158 -0.96 33.10 -3.71
CA VAL A 158 -1.39 34.48 -3.86
C VAL A 158 -0.46 35.11 -4.88
N ALA A 159 -0.97 35.38 -6.08
CA ALA A 159 -0.30 36.24 -7.03
C ALA A 159 -0.18 37.61 -6.38
N THR A 160 0.99 37.92 -5.85
CA THR A 160 1.35 39.28 -5.45
C THR A 160 1.28 40.18 -6.69
N ALA A 161 0.61 41.32 -6.48
CA ALA A 161 0.22 42.34 -7.44
C ALA A 161 1.32 42.85 -8.38
#